data_AF-A0A5P8FNH0-F1
#
_entry.id   AF-A0A5P8FNH0-F1
#
_cell.length_a   1.000
_cell.length_b   1.000
_cell.length_c   1.000
_cell.angle_alpha   90.00
_cell.angle_beta   90.00
_cell.angle_gamma   90.00
#
_symmetry.space_group_name_H-M   'P 1'
#
loop_
_entity.id
_entity.type
_entity.pdbx_description
1 polymer ?
#
loop_
_entity_poly.entity_id
_entity_poly.type
_entity_poly.pdbx_seq_one_letter_code
_entity_poly.pdbx_strand_id
1 'polypeptide(L)'
;MIEVVGVGDDGWDGLDGARRRLVAGASTLIGGRRHLDLLAPHAPGAELVTWPSPLRAGLPELLRATGDAVALASGDPLRSGIATTLVDLLGADAVRVHPAVGSDALARARQGWSAESATVVTAVGRDLRAVLPHLAPAARLVVLCSDGADPARLGALLAESGWGASTLTARWHLGGPDEGARSERADAFAGRTDDLVLCCVEVRADDPAAVSPTAGPVPGRPEDFIAHDGQLTKRDVRASALARLRPTAGAHLWDLGAGNGSVALEWCLAAERTSATCVERDPTRAQRIRDNAAALGLAGRVEVVVGDTTTTDLTPFAAPDAVFVGGGLDEDVLERSWQALPVGGRLVAHAVTLEGEGALVATHGRTGGELTRVSVERAVPLGRYLSWTPARAVVQLAVTRPHGAS
;
A
#
# COMPACT_ATOMS: atom_id res chain seq x y z
N MET A 1 -5.75 14.74 27.56
CA MET A 1 -5.86 13.34 27.10
C MET A 1 -7.05 13.25 26.18
N ILE A 2 -6.91 12.73 24.96
CA ILE A 2 -8.07 12.53 24.07
C ILE A 2 -8.58 11.11 24.21
N GLU A 3 -9.85 10.96 24.56
CA GLU A 3 -10.53 9.68 24.67
C GLU A 3 -11.25 9.39 23.33
N VAL A 4 -10.83 8.37 22.58
CA VAL A 4 -11.42 8.02 21.28
C VAL A 4 -12.33 6.82 21.44
N VAL A 5 -13.65 7.03 21.36
CA VAL A 5 -14.68 6.01 21.54
C VAL A 5 -15.16 5.50 20.19
N GLY A 6 -15.00 4.18 19.99
CA GLY A 6 -15.59 3.44 18.89
C GLY A 6 -17.09 3.26 19.07
N VAL A 7 -17.84 3.55 18.01
CA VAL A 7 -19.31 3.53 17.96
C VAL A 7 -19.74 2.68 16.77
N GLY A 8 -20.54 1.64 17.03
CA GLY A 8 -21.17 0.83 15.98
C GLY A 8 -22.35 1.57 15.33
N ASP A 9 -23.00 0.91 14.38
CA ASP A 9 -24.23 1.46 13.79
C ASP A 9 -25.47 1.27 14.69
N ASP A 10 -25.32 0.47 15.76
CA ASP A 10 -26.23 0.36 16.91
C ASP A 10 -26.13 1.52 17.92
N GLY A 11 -25.24 2.48 17.68
CA GLY A 11 -25.18 3.75 18.42
C GLY A 11 -24.97 3.57 19.93
N TRP A 12 -25.81 4.24 20.73
CA TRP A 12 -25.72 4.22 22.19
C TRP A 12 -25.92 2.82 22.79
N ASP A 13 -26.79 2.01 22.16
CA ASP A 13 -27.13 0.69 22.66
C ASP A 13 -25.94 -0.28 22.57
N GLY A 14 -25.04 -0.08 21.59
CA GLY A 14 -23.79 -0.82 21.43
C GLY A 14 -22.66 -0.46 22.41
N LEU A 15 -22.80 0.63 23.17
CA LEU A 15 -21.80 1.05 24.15
C LEU A 15 -21.96 0.31 25.48
N ASP A 16 -20.85 -0.15 26.06
CA ASP A 16 -20.85 -0.67 27.44
C ASP A 16 -20.97 0.45 28.48
N GLY A 17 -21.16 0.07 29.74
CA GLY A 17 -21.33 1.03 30.83
C GLY A 17 -20.15 1.99 31.03
N ALA A 18 -18.91 1.59 30.71
CA ALA A 18 -17.75 2.46 30.86
C ALA A 18 -17.72 3.53 29.76
N ARG A 19 -17.92 3.13 28.50
CA ARG A 19 -17.99 4.03 27.34
C ARG A 19 -19.20 4.96 27.42
N ARG A 20 -20.35 4.48 27.90
CA ARG A 20 -21.53 5.32 28.16
C ARG A 20 -21.24 6.43 29.17
N ARG A 21 -20.52 6.13 30.26
CA ARG A 21 -20.11 7.15 31.25
C ARG A 21 -19.13 8.16 30.68
N LEU A 22 -18.18 7.71 29.85
CA LEU A 22 -17.24 8.61 29.18
C LEU A 22 -17.98 9.61 28.26
N VAL A 23 -18.87 9.11 27.42
CA VAL A 23 -19.66 9.96 26.49
C VAL A 23 -20.58 10.90 27.25
N ALA A 24 -21.36 10.40 28.22
CA ALA A 24 -22.31 11.22 28.98
C ALA A 24 -21.64 12.26 29.88
N GLY A 25 -20.40 12.00 30.33
CA GLY A 25 -19.61 12.91 31.17
C GLY A 25 -18.73 13.87 30.38
N ALA A 26 -18.70 13.79 29.05
CA ALA A 26 -17.86 14.65 28.22
C ALA A 26 -18.36 16.09 28.20
N SER A 27 -17.45 17.06 28.37
CA SER A 27 -17.73 18.47 28.11
C SER A 27 -17.79 18.78 26.61
N THR A 28 -17.04 18.02 25.80
CA THR A 28 -16.98 18.19 24.35
C THR A 28 -16.95 16.83 23.65
N LEU A 29 -17.86 16.64 22.69
CA LEU A 29 -17.87 15.52 21.76
C LEU A 29 -17.38 15.98 20.40
N ILE A 30 -16.34 15.33 19.88
CA ILE A 30 -15.80 15.61 18.55
C ILE A 30 -16.11 14.41 17.65
N GLY A 31 -16.70 14.61 16.48
CA GLY A 31 -17.08 13.48 15.64
C GLY A 31 -17.54 13.83 14.24
N GLY A 32 -17.77 12.80 13.43
CA GLY A 32 -18.54 12.95 12.20
C GLY A 32 -20.01 13.21 12.55
N ARG A 33 -20.73 13.95 11.71
CA ARG A 33 -22.15 14.32 11.94
C ARG A 33 -22.99 13.12 12.38
N ARG A 34 -22.88 12.00 11.66
CA ARG A 34 -23.56 10.74 12.00
C ARG A 34 -23.34 10.28 13.45
N HIS A 35 -22.09 10.27 13.92
CA HIS A 35 -21.78 9.83 15.29
C HIS A 35 -22.32 10.80 16.34
N LEU A 36 -22.22 12.10 16.06
CA LEU A 36 -22.75 13.13 16.95
C LEU A 36 -24.27 13.00 17.06
N ASP A 37 -24.98 12.80 15.94
CA ASP A 37 -26.44 12.64 15.94
C ASP A 37 -26.87 11.39 16.73
N LEU A 38 -26.11 10.30 16.65
CA LEU A 38 -26.37 9.07 17.42
C LEU A 38 -26.21 9.26 18.94
N LEU A 39 -25.26 10.10 19.38
CA LEU A 39 -24.89 10.17 20.81
C LEU A 39 -25.26 11.47 21.51
N ALA A 40 -25.60 12.54 20.77
CA ALA A 40 -26.02 13.82 21.33
C ALA A 40 -27.20 13.72 22.31
N PRO A 41 -28.23 12.88 22.10
CA PRO A 41 -29.31 12.71 23.08
C PRO A 41 -28.84 12.21 24.45
N HIS A 42 -27.66 11.60 24.53
CA HIS A 42 -27.10 11.00 25.74
C HIS A 42 -26.00 11.84 26.39
N ALA A 43 -25.67 13.00 25.81
CA ALA A 43 -24.71 13.96 26.34
C ALA A 43 -25.24 15.41 26.20
N PRO A 44 -26.39 15.74 26.82
CA PRO A 44 -27.09 17.01 26.58
C PRO A 44 -26.32 18.26 27.02
N GLY A 45 -25.28 18.11 27.86
CA GLY A 45 -24.41 19.21 28.30
C GLY A 45 -23.12 19.35 27.50
N ALA A 46 -22.87 18.48 26.52
CA ALA A 46 -21.64 18.49 25.74
C ALA A 46 -21.72 19.48 24.57
N GLU A 47 -20.63 20.19 24.32
CA GLU A 47 -20.42 20.89 23.06
C GLU A 47 -20.21 19.86 21.94
N LEU A 48 -20.94 20.01 20.82
CA LEU A 48 -20.84 19.10 19.67
C LEU A 48 -19.99 19.74 18.58
N VAL A 49 -18.84 19.13 18.30
CA VAL A 49 -17.84 19.66 17.36
C VAL A 49 -17.65 18.68 16.20
N THR A 50 -17.88 19.13 14.98
CA THR A 50 -17.64 18.30 13.79
C THR A 50 -16.17 18.27 13.41
N TRP A 51 -15.71 17.15 12.83
CA TRP A 51 -14.38 17.09 12.23
C TRP A 51 -14.14 18.22 11.20
N PRO A 52 -12.94 18.82 11.16
CA PRO A 52 -12.63 19.88 10.22
C PRO A 52 -12.43 19.31 8.80
N SER A 53 -12.54 20.18 7.80
CA SER A 53 -12.19 19.86 6.42
C SER A 53 -11.27 20.95 5.87
N PRO A 54 -10.06 20.62 5.39
CA PRO A 54 -9.43 19.31 5.36
C PRO A 54 -8.96 18.81 6.74
N LEU A 55 -9.19 17.52 7.02
CA LEU A 55 -9.05 16.91 8.34
C LEU A 55 -7.66 17.13 8.99
N ARG A 56 -6.58 16.63 8.36
CA ARG A 56 -5.24 16.68 8.95
C ARG A 56 -4.73 18.10 9.20
N ALA A 57 -5.05 19.05 8.33
CA ALA A 57 -4.59 20.43 8.46
C ALA A 57 -5.36 21.19 9.56
N GLY A 58 -6.66 20.91 9.73
CA GLY A 58 -7.49 21.57 10.73
C GLY A 58 -7.41 20.96 12.14
N LEU A 59 -7.00 19.69 12.26
CA LEU A 59 -6.93 18.99 13.55
C LEU A 59 -6.06 19.70 14.59
N PRO A 60 -4.82 20.17 14.30
CA PRO A 60 -3.99 20.81 15.32
C PRO A 60 -4.62 22.05 15.97
N GLU A 61 -5.38 22.85 15.22
CA GLU A 61 -6.08 24.01 15.76
C GLU A 61 -7.30 23.61 16.57
N LEU A 62 -8.10 22.69 16.04
CA LEU A 62 -9.28 22.17 16.73
C LEU A 62 -8.93 21.60 18.10
N LEU A 63 -7.90 20.76 18.14
CA LEU A 63 -7.47 20.05 19.35
C LEU A 63 -6.91 21.01 20.41
N ARG A 64 -6.23 22.09 19.99
CA ARG A 64 -5.78 23.16 20.90
C ARG A 64 -6.96 23.94 21.50
N ALA A 65 -8.03 24.14 20.74
CA ALA A 65 -9.21 24.88 21.19
C ALA A 65 -10.12 24.04 22.11
N THR A 66 -10.22 22.73 21.87
CA THR A 66 -11.13 21.84 22.62
C THR A 66 -10.54 21.32 23.94
N GLY A 67 -9.22 21.13 24.04
CA GLY A 67 -8.60 20.57 25.25
C GLY A 67 -8.94 19.10 25.46
N ASP A 68 -9.45 18.74 26.64
CA ASP A 68 -9.90 17.36 26.93
C ASP A 68 -11.27 17.13 26.29
N ALA A 69 -11.33 16.14 25.37
CA ALA A 69 -12.53 15.84 24.61
C ALA A 69 -12.69 14.33 24.37
N VAL A 70 -13.93 13.92 24.13
CA VAL A 70 -14.25 12.57 23.65
C VAL A 70 -14.44 12.61 22.14
N ALA A 71 -13.54 11.95 21.42
CA ALA A 71 -13.61 11.78 19.98
C ALA A 71 -14.42 10.53 19.61
N LEU A 72 -15.40 10.68 18.72
CA LEU A 72 -16.25 9.59 18.25
C LEU A 72 -15.76 9.05 16.91
N ALA A 73 -15.64 7.73 16.82
CA ALA A 73 -15.13 7.04 15.65
C ALA A 73 -15.99 5.81 15.33
N SER A 74 -15.99 5.36 14.07
CA SER A 74 -16.71 4.15 13.66
C SER A 74 -16.01 2.90 14.17
N GLY A 75 -16.75 1.97 14.79
CA GLY A 75 -16.28 0.60 15.10
C GLY A 75 -14.96 0.58 15.86
N ASP A 76 -13.93 -0.04 15.27
CA ASP A 76 -12.55 0.04 15.77
C ASP A 76 -11.90 1.37 15.28
N PRO A 77 -11.58 2.32 16.17
CA PRO A 77 -11.02 3.61 15.77
C PRO A 77 -9.65 3.53 15.08
N LEU A 78 -8.93 2.42 15.20
CA LEU A 78 -7.63 2.17 14.56
C LEU A 78 -7.77 1.44 13.20
N ARG A 79 -8.98 1.05 12.80
CA ARG A 79 -9.26 0.42 11.50
C ARG A 79 -9.69 1.45 10.46
N SER A 80 -8.71 1.99 9.73
CA SER A 80 -8.94 3.10 8.78
C SER A 80 -9.66 4.30 9.42
N GLY A 81 -9.50 4.46 10.74
CA GLY A 81 -10.25 5.41 11.55
C GLY A 81 -9.40 6.61 12.01
N ILE A 82 -10.08 7.54 12.68
CA ILE A 82 -9.50 8.81 13.14
C ILE A 82 -8.40 8.61 14.19
N ALA A 83 -8.44 7.54 14.99
CA ALA A 83 -7.46 7.34 16.07
C ALA A 83 -6.05 7.20 15.53
N THR A 84 -5.84 6.57 14.36
CA THR A 84 -4.52 6.53 13.72
C THR A 84 -3.97 7.93 13.48
N THR A 85 -4.80 8.83 12.95
CA THR A 85 -4.38 10.22 12.69
C THR A 85 -4.13 10.99 13.98
N LEU A 86 -4.93 10.76 15.04
CA LEU A 86 -4.72 11.40 16.33
C LEU A 86 -3.44 10.92 17.01
N VAL A 87 -3.16 9.62 16.97
CA VAL A 87 -1.92 9.02 17.50
C VAL A 87 -0.70 9.55 16.74
N ASP A 88 -0.76 9.65 15.40
CA ASP A 88 0.31 10.22 14.59
C ASP A 88 0.63 11.67 14.98
N LEU A 89 -0.39 12.48 15.27
CA LEU A 89 -0.25 13.90 15.55
C LEU A 89 0.13 14.22 17.00
N LEU A 90 -0.37 13.44 17.97
CA LEU A 90 -0.26 13.74 19.39
C LEU A 90 0.67 12.78 20.15
N GLY A 91 0.99 11.63 19.58
CA GLY A 91 1.66 10.52 20.26
C GLY A 91 0.69 9.59 20.99
N ALA A 92 1.10 8.33 21.16
CA ALA A 92 0.27 7.28 21.75
C ALA A 92 -0.13 7.58 23.21
N ASP A 93 0.72 8.25 23.98
CA ASP A 93 0.44 8.59 25.39
C ASP A 93 -0.63 9.69 25.54
N ALA A 94 -0.90 10.45 24.47
CA ALA A 94 -1.89 11.53 24.42
C ALA A 94 -3.25 11.10 23.87
N VAL A 95 -3.39 9.84 23.42
CA VAL A 95 -4.63 9.27 22.89
C VAL A 95 -4.98 7.93 23.55
N ARG A 96 -6.15 7.84 24.18
CA ARG A 96 -6.68 6.57 24.72
C ARG A 96 -7.82 6.07 23.83
N VAL A 97 -7.68 4.87 23.28
CA VAL A 97 -8.64 4.28 22.34
C VAL A 97 -9.54 3.26 23.05
N HIS A 98 -10.86 3.41 22.88
CA HIS A 98 -11.89 2.48 23.35
C HIS A 98 -12.57 1.83 22.14
N PRO A 99 -12.07 0.67 21.66
CA PRO A 99 -12.58 0.07 20.44
C PRO A 99 -14.00 -0.49 20.62
N ALA A 100 -14.79 -0.45 19.55
CA ALA A 100 -15.97 -1.29 19.37
C ALA A 100 -15.69 -2.36 18.31
N VAL A 101 -16.62 -3.30 18.12
CA VAL A 101 -16.50 -4.31 17.06
C VAL A 101 -16.53 -3.62 15.70
N GLY A 102 -15.46 -3.77 14.92
CA GLY A 102 -15.35 -3.20 13.59
C GLY A 102 -16.29 -3.86 12.57
N SER A 103 -16.69 -3.10 11.54
CA SER A 103 -17.54 -3.61 10.45
C SER A 103 -16.90 -4.79 9.72
N ASP A 104 -15.56 -4.85 9.64
CA ASP A 104 -14.84 -5.97 9.06
C ASP A 104 -15.02 -7.27 9.87
N ALA A 105 -15.06 -7.19 11.19
CA ALA A 105 -15.29 -8.34 12.07
C ALA A 105 -16.74 -8.82 11.96
N LEU A 106 -17.70 -7.89 11.93
CA LEU A 106 -19.11 -8.20 11.69
C LEU A 106 -19.31 -8.86 10.31
N ALA A 107 -18.67 -8.32 9.27
CA ALA A 107 -18.73 -8.88 7.92
C ALA A 107 -18.20 -10.32 7.86
N ARG A 108 -17.03 -10.58 8.45
CA ARG A 108 -16.47 -11.93 8.57
C ARG A 108 -17.41 -12.88 9.32
N ALA A 109 -18.03 -12.41 10.41
CA ALA A 109 -19.00 -13.22 11.15
C ALA A 109 -20.22 -13.59 10.29
N ARG A 110 -20.71 -12.68 9.44
CA ARG A 110 -21.82 -12.96 8.50
C ARG A 110 -21.42 -13.87 7.34
N GLN A 111 -20.16 -13.82 6.91
CA GLN A 111 -19.61 -14.71 5.87
C GLN A 111 -19.15 -16.06 6.39
N GLY A 112 -19.01 -16.24 7.72
CA GLY A 112 -18.39 -17.43 8.30
C GLY A 112 -16.89 -17.52 8.02
N TRP A 113 -16.20 -16.40 7.89
CA TRP A 113 -14.75 -16.36 7.63
C TRP A 113 -13.97 -16.17 8.92
N SER A 114 -12.92 -16.97 9.10
CA SER A 114 -11.89 -16.70 10.13
C SER A 114 -11.09 -15.45 9.76
N ALA A 115 -10.55 -14.74 10.76
CA ALA A 115 -9.71 -13.57 10.52
C ALA A 115 -8.44 -13.94 9.74
N GLU A 116 -7.89 -15.12 10.00
CA GLU A 116 -6.70 -15.70 9.37
C GLU A 116 -6.92 -16.05 7.90
N SER A 117 -8.17 -16.28 7.50
CA SER A 117 -8.54 -16.65 6.13
C SER A 117 -8.93 -15.47 5.24
N ALA A 118 -8.99 -14.25 5.77
CA ALA A 118 -9.50 -13.09 5.05
C ALA A 118 -8.60 -11.86 5.20
N THR A 119 -8.23 -11.28 4.07
CA THR A 119 -7.46 -10.03 4.03
C THR A 119 -8.40 -8.85 4.04
N VAL A 120 -8.11 -7.83 4.85
CA VAL A 120 -8.91 -6.60 4.81
C VAL A 120 -8.17 -5.50 4.10
N VAL A 121 -8.83 -4.95 3.09
CA VAL A 121 -8.32 -3.88 2.25
C VAL A 121 -9.20 -2.65 2.46
N THR A 122 -8.58 -1.49 2.62
CA THR A 122 -9.34 -0.24 2.75
C THR A 122 -9.28 0.55 1.46
N ALA A 123 -10.44 0.84 0.91
CA ALA A 123 -10.64 1.82 -0.17
C ALA A 123 -11.15 3.17 0.37
N VAL A 124 -11.40 3.28 1.68
CA VAL A 124 -11.76 4.54 2.34
C VAL A 124 -10.66 5.59 2.10
N GLY A 125 -10.98 6.61 1.31
CA GLY A 125 -10.05 7.67 0.92
C GLY A 125 -8.89 7.21 0.02
N ARG A 126 -9.03 6.06 -0.66
CA ARG A 126 -8.00 5.46 -1.53
C ARG A 126 -8.63 4.94 -2.83
N ASP A 127 -7.82 4.74 -3.85
CA ASP A 127 -8.28 4.09 -5.09
C ASP A 127 -8.66 2.62 -4.81
N LEU A 128 -9.81 2.18 -5.33
CA LEU A 128 -10.28 0.80 -5.25
C LEU A 128 -9.26 -0.21 -5.82
N ARG A 129 -8.40 0.21 -6.76
CA ARG A 129 -7.29 -0.59 -7.28
C ARG A 129 -6.36 -1.12 -6.20
N ALA A 130 -6.36 -0.57 -4.99
CA ALA A 130 -5.65 -1.14 -3.85
C ALA A 130 -6.02 -2.61 -3.55
N VAL A 131 -7.15 -3.12 -4.06
CA VAL A 131 -7.50 -4.55 -3.97
C VAL A 131 -6.66 -5.45 -4.88
N LEU A 132 -6.12 -4.93 -6.00
CA LEU A 132 -5.49 -5.73 -7.06
C LEU A 132 -4.32 -6.58 -6.57
N PRO A 133 -3.39 -6.09 -5.73
CA PRO A 133 -2.30 -6.91 -5.20
C PRO A 133 -2.74 -8.09 -4.33
N HIS A 134 -3.98 -8.07 -3.85
CA HIS A 134 -4.54 -9.09 -2.97
C HIS A 134 -5.39 -10.13 -3.72
N LEU A 135 -5.55 -9.98 -5.04
CA LEU A 135 -6.29 -10.92 -5.87
C LEU A 135 -5.44 -12.16 -6.16
N ALA A 136 -5.92 -13.29 -5.68
CA ALA A 136 -5.40 -14.62 -5.98
C ALA A 136 -6.56 -15.62 -5.97
N PRO A 137 -6.44 -16.76 -6.67
CA PRO A 137 -7.48 -17.79 -6.64
C PRO A 137 -7.84 -18.17 -5.20
N ALA A 138 -9.14 -18.19 -4.90
CA ALA A 138 -9.71 -18.50 -3.58
C ALA A 138 -9.36 -17.50 -2.45
N ALA A 139 -8.75 -16.36 -2.75
CA ALA A 139 -8.58 -15.29 -1.77
C ALA A 139 -9.93 -14.77 -1.28
N ARG A 140 -10.00 -14.41 0.00
CA ARG A 140 -11.17 -13.78 0.62
C ARG A 140 -10.79 -12.38 1.06
N LEU A 141 -11.49 -11.39 0.53
CA LEU A 141 -11.23 -9.99 0.83
C LEU A 141 -12.43 -9.36 1.54
N VAL A 142 -12.16 -8.58 2.59
CA VAL A 142 -13.12 -7.60 3.11
C VAL A 142 -12.63 -6.23 2.67
N VAL A 143 -13.36 -5.57 1.78
CA VAL A 143 -13.02 -4.27 1.21
C VAL A 143 -13.86 -3.20 1.88
N LEU A 144 -13.23 -2.31 2.64
CA LEU A 144 -13.90 -1.17 3.27
C LEU A 144 -14.13 -0.09 2.21
N CYS A 145 -15.40 0.22 1.93
CA CYS A 145 -15.81 1.16 0.89
C CYS A 145 -16.01 2.57 1.46
N SER A 146 -15.91 3.58 0.60
CA SER A 146 -16.16 4.98 0.94
C SER A 146 -17.66 5.32 0.91
N ASP A 147 -18.40 4.75 -0.04
CA ASP A 147 -19.83 5.03 -0.25
C ASP A 147 -20.55 3.87 -0.97
N GLY A 148 -21.87 4.00 -1.11
CA GLY A 148 -22.74 3.03 -1.77
C GLY A 148 -22.50 2.82 -3.27
N ALA A 149 -21.66 3.63 -3.92
CA ALA A 149 -21.31 3.45 -5.35
C ALA A 149 -20.08 2.54 -5.53
N ASP A 150 -19.22 2.44 -4.52
CA ASP A 150 -18.01 1.62 -4.57
C ASP A 150 -18.26 0.13 -4.86
N PRO A 151 -19.32 -0.53 -4.34
CA PRO A 151 -19.59 -1.92 -4.70
C PRO A 151 -19.71 -2.17 -6.21
N ALA A 152 -20.42 -1.31 -6.94
CA ALA A 152 -20.53 -1.44 -8.40
C ALA A 152 -19.20 -1.14 -9.11
N ARG A 153 -18.44 -0.14 -8.64
CA ARG A 153 -17.11 0.17 -9.18
C ARG A 153 -16.12 -0.95 -8.93
N LEU A 154 -16.18 -1.60 -7.77
CA LEU A 154 -15.38 -2.76 -7.43
C LEU A 154 -15.73 -3.96 -8.31
N GLY A 155 -17.02 -4.20 -8.56
CA GLY A 155 -17.50 -5.21 -9.51
C GLY A 155 -16.91 -5.01 -10.92
N ALA A 156 -16.99 -3.78 -11.44
CA ALA A 156 -16.40 -3.42 -12.74
C ALA A 156 -14.88 -3.61 -12.76
N LEU A 157 -14.16 -3.14 -11.73
CA LEU A 157 -12.70 -3.29 -11.62
C LEU A 157 -12.29 -4.78 -11.63
N LEU A 158 -13.01 -5.62 -10.89
CA LEU A 158 -12.76 -7.07 -10.86
C LEU A 158 -12.98 -7.68 -12.25
N ALA A 159 -14.05 -7.30 -12.95
CA ALA A 159 -14.33 -7.77 -14.30
C ALA A 159 -13.23 -7.35 -15.30
N GLU A 160 -12.82 -6.08 -15.29
CA GLU A 160 -11.74 -5.55 -16.13
C GLU A 160 -10.39 -6.24 -15.88
N SER A 161 -10.20 -6.77 -14.66
CA SER A 161 -8.96 -7.41 -14.23
C SER A 161 -8.97 -8.95 -14.37
N GLY A 162 -10.02 -9.53 -14.96
CA GLY A 162 -10.14 -10.99 -15.17
C GLY A 162 -10.64 -11.79 -13.97
N TRP A 163 -11.32 -11.11 -13.04
CA TRP A 163 -11.89 -11.68 -11.80
C TRP A 163 -13.41 -11.46 -11.71
N GLY A 164 -14.07 -11.24 -12.84
CA GLY A 164 -15.50 -10.93 -12.93
C GLY A 164 -16.40 -12.03 -12.36
N ALA A 165 -15.96 -13.29 -12.40
CA ALA A 165 -16.63 -14.46 -11.88
C ALA A 165 -16.62 -14.57 -10.34
N SER A 166 -15.88 -13.69 -9.66
CA SER A 166 -15.84 -13.62 -8.20
C SER A 166 -17.23 -13.34 -7.62
N THR A 167 -17.50 -13.88 -6.43
CA THR A 167 -18.70 -13.52 -5.68
C THR A 167 -18.43 -12.23 -4.91
N LEU A 168 -19.28 -11.22 -5.11
CA LEU A 168 -19.21 -9.92 -4.46
C LEU A 168 -20.46 -9.73 -3.60
N THR A 169 -20.27 -9.69 -2.29
CA THR A 169 -21.34 -9.41 -1.32
C THR A 169 -21.14 -8.03 -0.71
N ALA A 170 -21.96 -7.06 -1.10
CA ALA A 170 -22.04 -5.79 -0.39
C ALA A 170 -22.86 -5.95 0.89
N ARG A 171 -22.40 -5.36 1.99
CA ARG A 171 -23.06 -5.37 3.30
C ARG A 171 -23.02 -3.97 3.87
N TRP A 172 -24.17 -3.44 4.27
CA TRP A 172 -24.32 -2.07 4.78
C TRP A 172 -24.96 -2.07 6.16
N HIS A 173 -24.75 -0.98 6.90
CA HIS A 173 -25.36 -0.78 8.21
C HIS A 173 -25.11 -1.95 9.19
N LEU A 174 -23.95 -2.60 9.09
CA LEU A 174 -23.61 -3.81 9.86
C LEU A 174 -23.68 -3.55 11.37
N GLY A 175 -24.42 -4.40 12.07
CA GLY A 175 -24.69 -4.28 13.51
C GLY A 175 -25.80 -3.30 13.86
N GLY A 176 -26.29 -2.51 12.91
CA GLY A 176 -27.37 -1.55 13.11
C GLY A 176 -28.76 -2.10 12.79
N PRO A 177 -29.82 -1.31 13.03
CA PRO A 177 -31.20 -1.70 12.77
C PRO A 177 -31.51 -1.87 11.27
N ASP A 178 -30.77 -1.16 10.42
CA ASP A 178 -30.93 -1.18 8.96
C ASP A 178 -29.93 -2.13 8.26
N GLU A 179 -29.35 -3.09 8.99
CA GLU A 179 -28.37 -4.04 8.45
C GLU A 179 -28.94 -4.78 7.23
N GLY A 180 -28.22 -4.69 6.11
CA GLY A 180 -28.62 -5.32 4.85
C GLY A 180 -27.44 -5.86 4.05
N ALA A 181 -27.76 -6.66 3.02
CA ALA A 181 -26.77 -7.23 2.13
C ALA A 181 -27.33 -7.50 0.73
N ARG A 182 -26.44 -7.45 -0.27
CA ARG A 182 -26.68 -7.90 -1.64
C ARG A 182 -25.50 -8.70 -2.12
N SER A 183 -25.75 -9.88 -2.68
CA SER A 183 -24.70 -10.78 -3.15
C SER A 183 -24.93 -11.19 -4.60
N GLU A 184 -23.96 -10.90 -5.45
CA GLU A 184 -24.03 -11.19 -6.89
C GLU A 184 -22.64 -11.58 -7.42
N ARG A 185 -22.56 -11.91 -8.71
CA ARG A 185 -21.29 -12.05 -9.43
C ARG A 185 -20.70 -10.65 -9.67
N ALA A 186 -19.39 -10.49 -9.55
CA ALA A 186 -18.76 -9.17 -9.59
C ALA A 186 -19.06 -8.41 -10.89
N ASP A 187 -19.02 -9.07 -12.04
CA ASP A 187 -19.33 -8.47 -13.35
C ASP A 187 -20.82 -8.19 -13.60
N ALA A 188 -21.71 -8.70 -12.73
CA ALA A 188 -23.14 -8.45 -12.77
C ALA A 188 -23.57 -7.40 -11.74
N PHE A 189 -22.68 -7.05 -10.79
CA PHE A 189 -23.00 -6.19 -9.67
C PHE A 189 -23.18 -4.74 -10.13
N ALA A 190 -24.43 -4.31 -10.30
CA ALA A 190 -24.78 -3.00 -10.82
C ALA A 190 -25.61 -2.16 -9.85
N GLY A 191 -25.57 -0.84 -10.03
CA GLY A 191 -26.34 0.12 -9.24
C GLY A 191 -25.78 0.37 -7.83
N ARG A 192 -26.27 1.46 -7.21
CA ARG A 192 -25.88 1.88 -5.86
C ARG A 192 -26.47 0.96 -4.80
N THR A 193 -25.74 0.78 -3.71
CA THR A 193 -26.24 0.28 -2.43
C THR A 193 -26.50 1.44 -1.48
N ASP A 194 -26.97 1.14 -0.27
CA ASP A 194 -26.91 2.09 0.85
C ASP A 194 -25.45 2.43 1.17
N ASP A 195 -25.25 3.59 1.81
CA ASP A 195 -23.94 4.00 2.33
C ASP A 195 -23.58 3.18 3.59
N LEU A 196 -22.45 3.48 4.23
CA LEU A 196 -21.90 2.67 5.34
C LEU A 196 -21.75 1.20 4.94
N VAL A 197 -21.24 1.00 3.73
CA VAL A 197 -21.11 -0.29 3.07
C VAL A 197 -19.67 -0.79 3.09
N LEU A 198 -19.51 -2.11 3.07
CA LEU A 198 -18.29 -2.79 2.70
C LEU A 198 -18.61 -3.94 1.74
N CYS A 199 -17.57 -4.47 1.09
CA CYS A 199 -17.70 -5.61 0.21
C CYS A 199 -16.93 -6.81 0.74
N CYS A 200 -17.54 -7.99 0.71
CA CYS A 200 -16.88 -9.26 0.89
C CYS A 200 -16.68 -9.89 -0.50
N VAL A 201 -15.43 -10.19 -0.87
CA VAL A 201 -15.09 -10.79 -2.17
C VAL A 201 -14.56 -12.19 -1.96
N GLU A 202 -15.20 -13.18 -2.58
CA GLU A 202 -14.64 -14.52 -2.76
C GLU A 202 -14.08 -14.64 -4.16
N VAL A 203 -12.76 -14.57 -4.26
CA VAL A 203 -12.07 -14.43 -5.54
C VAL A 203 -12.16 -15.73 -6.33
N ARG A 204 -12.72 -15.63 -7.53
CA ARG A 204 -12.76 -16.69 -8.53
C ARG A 204 -12.18 -16.14 -9.83
N ALA A 205 -11.20 -16.86 -10.38
CA ALA A 205 -10.67 -16.56 -11.69
C ALA A 205 -11.75 -16.85 -12.76
N ASP A 206 -11.82 -15.99 -13.78
CA ASP A 206 -12.73 -16.21 -14.92
C ASP A 206 -12.36 -17.48 -15.69
N ASP A 207 -11.05 -17.70 -15.85
CA ASP A 207 -10.47 -18.95 -16.34
C ASP A 207 -9.30 -19.37 -15.42
N PRO A 208 -9.45 -20.48 -14.66
CA PRO A 208 -8.38 -21.02 -13.82
C PRO A 208 -7.09 -21.36 -14.59
N ALA A 209 -7.18 -21.70 -15.88
CA ALA A 209 -6.03 -21.98 -16.73
C ALA A 209 -5.35 -20.69 -17.23
N ALA A 210 -6.07 -19.57 -17.22
CA ALA A 210 -5.56 -18.25 -17.59
C ALA A 210 -5.10 -17.42 -16.39
N VAL A 211 -5.12 -17.97 -15.17
CA VAL A 211 -4.54 -17.31 -13.98
C VAL A 211 -3.13 -16.88 -14.36
N SER A 212 -2.93 -15.57 -14.37
CA SER A 212 -1.75 -14.97 -14.98
C SER A 212 -0.48 -15.66 -14.49
N PRO A 213 0.45 -16.08 -15.38
CA PRO A 213 1.76 -16.61 -14.97
C PRO A 213 2.60 -15.58 -14.20
N THR A 214 2.10 -14.34 -14.05
CA THR A 214 2.67 -13.24 -13.26
C THR A 214 2.07 -13.11 -11.86
N ALA A 215 1.11 -13.96 -11.50
CA ALA A 215 0.45 -13.97 -10.19
C ALA A 215 1.38 -14.47 -9.08
N GLY A 216 1.16 -13.98 -7.85
CA GLY A 216 1.94 -14.32 -6.66
C GLY A 216 3.02 -13.30 -6.33
N PRO A 217 3.70 -13.45 -5.17
CA PRO A 217 4.62 -12.44 -4.64
C PRO A 217 6.03 -12.52 -5.24
N VAL A 218 6.34 -13.56 -6.00
CA VAL A 218 7.70 -13.81 -6.49
C VAL A 218 8.08 -12.81 -7.58
N PRO A 219 9.20 -12.08 -7.43
CA PRO A 219 9.73 -11.20 -8.47
C PRO A 219 10.11 -11.91 -9.78
N GLY A 220 10.34 -11.11 -10.82
CA GLY A 220 10.70 -11.62 -12.13
C GLY A 220 9.46 -11.87 -12.99
N ARG A 221 8.51 -10.94 -12.97
CA ARG A 221 7.42 -10.90 -13.95
C ARG A 221 7.96 -10.57 -15.35
N PRO A 222 7.36 -11.13 -16.43
CA PRO A 222 7.62 -10.72 -17.81
C PRO A 222 7.49 -9.20 -17.97
N GLU A 223 8.17 -8.63 -18.95
CA GLU A 223 8.26 -7.18 -19.13
C GLU A 223 6.91 -6.50 -19.39
N ASP A 224 5.94 -7.18 -19.99
CA ASP A 224 4.61 -6.66 -20.34
C ASP A 224 3.65 -6.49 -19.15
N PHE A 225 4.06 -6.88 -17.94
CA PHE A 225 3.28 -6.61 -16.71
C PHE A 225 3.12 -5.12 -16.40
N ILE A 226 3.91 -4.25 -17.05
CA ILE A 226 3.85 -2.79 -16.97
C ILE A 226 4.02 -2.17 -18.34
N ALA A 227 3.50 -0.94 -18.52
CA ALA A 227 3.83 -0.15 -19.70
C ALA A 227 5.29 0.30 -19.65
N HIS A 228 6.00 0.20 -20.79
CA HIS A 228 7.39 0.61 -20.89
C HIS A 228 7.79 1.08 -22.29
N ASP A 229 8.84 1.88 -22.39
CA ASP A 229 9.47 2.32 -23.66
C ASP A 229 10.65 1.43 -24.09
N GLY A 230 10.79 0.25 -23.47
CA GLY A 230 11.88 -0.70 -23.72
C GLY A 230 13.06 -0.55 -22.77
N GLN A 231 13.18 0.57 -22.04
CA GLN A 231 14.23 0.80 -21.04
C GLN A 231 13.77 0.35 -19.64
N LEU A 232 13.83 -0.95 -19.39
CA LEU A 232 13.57 -1.52 -18.07
C LEU A 232 14.56 -2.65 -17.75
N THR A 233 14.75 -2.91 -16.46
CA THR A 233 15.51 -4.06 -15.98
C THR A 233 14.80 -5.34 -16.40
N LYS A 234 15.45 -6.11 -17.29
CA LYS A 234 14.89 -7.35 -17.85
C LYS A 234 14.66 -8.39 -16.76
N ARG A 235 13.68 -9.27 -16.98
CA ARG A 235 13.15 -10.24 -16.01
C ARG A 235 14.21 -10.90 -15.12
N ASP A 236 15.20 -11.56 -15.71
CA ASP A 236 16.19 -12.36 -14.96
C ASP A 236 17.15 -11.49 -14.15
N VAL A 237 17.56 -10.35 -14.72
CA VAL A 237 18.41 -9.37 -14.06
C VAL A 237 17.66 -8.69 -12.91
N ARG A 238 16.36 -8.40 -13.11
CA ARG A 238 15.47 -7.83 -12.10
C ARG A 238 15.18 -8.81 -10.96
N ALA A 239 14.92 -10.08 -11.29
CA ALA A 239 14.79 -11.15 -10.29
C ALA A 239 16.08 -11.30 -9.47
N SER A 240 17.24 -11.25 -10.12
CA SER A 240 18.55 -11.25 -9.47
C SER A 240 18.71 -10.08 -8.48
N ALA A 241 18.32 -8.86 -8.87
CA ALA A 241 18.40 -7.69 -8.01
C ALA A 241 17.47 -7.81 -6.80
N LEU A 242 16.19 -8.13 -7.02
CA LEU A 242 15.19 -8.26 -5.95
C LEU A 242 15.54 -9.38 -4.96
N ALA A 243 16.18 -10.46 -5.44
CA ALA A 243 16.71 -11.51 -4.58
C ALA A 243 17.81 -11.01 -3.62
N ARG A 244 18.59 -9.97 -3.96
CA ARG A 244 19.56 -9.34 -3.04
C ARG A 244 18.99 -8.16 -2.25
N LEU A 245 18.05 -7.41 -2.82
CA LEU A 245 17.33 -6.34 -2.11
C LEU A 245 16.47 -6.91 -0.97
N ARG A 246 15.91 -8.12 -1.15
CA ARG A 246 15.02 -8.88 -0.24
C ARG A 246 13.91 -8.02 0.40
N PRO A 247 12.86 -7.68 -0.37
CA PRO A 247 11.67 -7.00 0.15
C PRO A 247 11.20 -7.64 1.46
N THR A 248 11.03 -6.82 2.49
CA THR A 248 10.61 -7.25 3.83
C THR A 248 9.45 -6.38 4.27
N ALA A 249 8.51 -6.93 5.04
CA ALA A 249 7.26 -6.24 5.33
C ALA A 249 7.47 -4.88 6.03
N GLY A 250 7.01 -3.79 5.41
CA GLY A 250 7.19 -2.42 5.90
C GLY A 250 8.46 -1.72 5.44
N ALA A 251 9.35 -2.40 4.72
CA ALA A 251 10.62 -1.82 4.28
C ALA A 251 10.44 -0.79 3.16
N HIS A 252 11.26 0.26 3.18
CA HIS A 252 11.29 1.32 2.19
C HIS A 252 12.47 1.17 1.22
N LEU A 253 12.21 1.30 -0.08
CA LEU A 253 13.21 1.25 -1.15
C LEU A 253 13.42 2.64 -1.75
N TRP A 254 14.67 3.06 -1.92
CA TRP A 254 15.00 4.09 -2.91
C TRP A 254 15.36 3.43 -4.24
N ASP A 255 14.66 3.78 -5.32
CA ASP A 255 14.91 3.32 -6.69
C ASP A 255 15.47 4.50 -7.50
N LEU A 256 16.80 4.53 -7.65
CA LEU A 256 17.53 5.64 -8.26
C LEU A 256 17.78 5.36 -9.75
N GLY A 257 17.22 6.21 -10.60
CA GLY A 257 17.19 5.98 -12.05
C GLY A 257 16.15 4.92 -12.40
N ALA A 258 14.94 5.09 -11.85
CA ALA A 258 13.89 4.07 -11.85
C ALA A 258 13.39 3.67 -13.25
N GLY A 259 13.58 4.52 -14.27
CA GLY A 259 13.15 4.25 -15.64
C GLY A 259 11.64 4.05 -15.72
N ASN A 260 11.19 2.83 -15.98
CA ASN A 260 9.77 2.49 -16.00
C ASN A 260 9.24 1.95 -14.65
N GLY A 261 10.06 1.97 -13.59
CA GLY A 261 9.66 1.62 -12.21
C GLY A 261 9.66 0.11 -11.93
N SER A 262 10.19 -0.72 -12.84
CA SER A 262 10.03 -2.17 -12.76
C SER A 262 10.54 -2.80 -11.46
N VAL A 263 11.61 -2.26 -10.86
CA VAL A 263 12.18 -2.78 -9.61
C VAL A 263 11.33 -2.33 -8.42
N ALA A 264 11.04 -1.03 -8.28
CA ALA A 264 10.16 -0.52 -7.23
C ALA A 264 8.76 -1.14 -7.22
N LEU A 265 8.17 -1.39 -8.39
CA LEU A 265 6.84 -1.99 -8.48
C LEU A 265 6.85 -3.45 -8.02
N GLU A 266 7.82 -4.26 -8.45
CA GLU A 266 7.93 -5.63 -7.95
C GLU A 266 8.35 -5.72 -6.49
N TRP A 267 9.16 -4.76 -5.99
CA TRP A 267 9.43 -4.61 -4.56
C TRP A 267 8.13 -4.45 -3.77
N CYS A 268 7.25 -3.55 -4.22
CA CYS A 268 5.98 -3.26 -3.56
C CYS A 268 4.94 -4.39 -3.65
N LEU A 269 5.06 -5.26 -4.65
CA LEU A 269 4.22 -6.46 -4.81
C LEU A 269 4.72 -7.67 -4.02
N ALA A 270 6.02 -7.69 -3.67
CA ALA A 270 6.65 -8.86 -3.07
C ALA A 270 6.41 -9.01 -1.56
N ALA A 271 6.12 -7.91 -0.85
CA ALA A 271 5.88 -7.94 0.58
C ALA A 271 4.82 -6.90 1.01
N GLU A 272 4.20 -7.15 2.15
CA GLU A 272 3.17 -6.25 2.68
C GLU A 272 3.78 -4.96 3.24
N ARG A 273 3.06 -3.85 3.12
CA ARG A 273 3.44 -2.53 3.66
C ARG A 273 4.77 -1.97 3.16
N THR A 274 5.45 -2.61 2.22
CA THR A 274 6.62 -2.03 1.56
C THR A 274 6.22 -0.78 0.79
N SER A 275 7.15 0.16 0.70
CA SER A 275 7.01 1.37 -0.10
C SER A 275 8.29 1.66 -0.87
N ALA A 276 8.22 2.57 -1.84
CA ALA A 276 9.38 2.99 -2.60
C ALA A 276 9.32 4.48 -2.96
N THR A 277 10.49 5.12 -2.97
CA THR A 277 10.71 6.44 -3.58
C THR A 277 11.54 6.26 -4.84
N CYS A 278 10.94 6.56 -5.98
CA CYS A 278 11.55 6.48 -7.30
C CYS A 278 12.08 7.86 -7.72
N VAL A 279 13.36 7.94 -8.10
CA VAL A 279 13.94 9.15 -8.72
C VAL A 279 14.14 8.89 -10.20
N GLU A 280 13.51 9.72 -11.03
CA GLU A 280 13.62 9.64 -12.49
C GLU A 280 13.64 11.03 -13.11
N ARG A 281 14.63 11.30 -13.97
CA ARG A 281 14.85 12.63 -14.57
C ARG A 281 13.90 12.92 -15.72
N ASP A 282 13.50 11.88 -16.46
CA ASP A 282 12.59 12.03 -17.59
C ASP A 282 11.14 12.15 -17.07
N PRO A 283 10.46 13.30 -17.28
CA PRO A 283 9.12 13.51 -16.76
C PRO A 283 8.07 12.56 -17.38
N THR A 284 8.28 12.10 -18.61
CA THR A 284 7.39 11.14 -19.28
C THR A 284 7.52 9.76 -18.63
N ARG A 285 8.74 9.33 -18.31
CA ARG A 285 8.98 8.08 -17.57
C ARG A 285 8.48 8.16 -16.15
N ALA A 286 8.75 9.26 -15.46
CA ALA A 286 8.24 9.49 -14.11
C ALA A 286 6.70 9.41 -14.08
N GLN A 287 6.01 10.01 -15.06
CA GLN A 287 4.56 9.87 -15.17
C GLN A 287 4.16 8.41 -15.41
N ARG A 288 4.86 7.69 -16.29
CA ARG A 288 4.60 6.27 -16.54
C ARG A 288 4.78 5.39 -15.30
N ILE A 289 5.74 5.70 -14.42
CA ILE A 289 5.89 5.02 -13.12
C ILE A 289 4.62 5.20 -12.29
N ARG A 290 4.07 6.43 -12.22
CA ARG A 290 2.83 6.71 -11.49
C ARG A 290 1.65 5.94 -12.09
N ASP A 291 1.53 5.93 -13.41
CA ASP A 291 0.45 5.24 -14.10
C ASP A 291 0.53 3.72 -13.90
N ASN A 292 1.73 3.14 -13.99
CA ASN A 292 1.98 1.72 -13.70
C ASN A 292 1.69 1.39 -12.23
N ALA A 293 2.11 2.25 -11.29
CA ALA A 293 1.80 2.08 -9.88
C ALA A 293 0.28 2.11 -9.64
N ALA A 294 -0.44 3.05 -10.24
CA ALA A 294 -1.90 3.13 -10.14
C ALA A 294 -2.58 1.88 -10.73
N ALA A 295 -2.17 1.45 -11.92
CA ALA A 295 -2.69 0.25 -12.58
C ALA A 295 -2.49 -1.03 -11.75
N LEU A 296 -1.41 -1.09 -10.96
CA LEU A 296 -1.11 -2.20 -10.06
C LEU A 296 -1.70 -2.04 -8.65
N GLY A 297 -2.42 -0.95 -8.35
CA GLY A 297 -2.95 -0.71 -7.00
C GLY A 297 -1.93 -0.24 -5.97
N LEU A 298 -0.81 0.31 -6.42
CA LEU A 298 0.37 0.69 -5.63
C LEU A 298 0.58 2.21 -5.54
N ALA A 299 -0.36 3.03 -6.03
CA ALA A 299 -0.22 4.49 -6.02
C ALA A 299 0.07 5.08 -4.62
N GLY A 300 -0.49 4.48 -3.57
CA GLY A 300 -0.23 4.88 -2.18
C GLY A 300 1.06 4.31 -1.56
N ARG A 301 1.84 3.53 -2.32
CA ARG A 301 3.09 2.87 -1.88
C ARG A 301 4.32 3.33 -2.68
N VAL A 302 4.12 3.97 -3.82
CA VAL A 302 5.19 4.42 -4.71
C VAL A 302 5.13 5.92 -4.88
N GLU A 303 6.13 6.59 -4.35
CA GLU A 303 6.35 8.03 -4.52
C GLU A 303 7.34 8.26 -5.67
N VAL A 304 7.07 9.24 -6.54
CA VAL A 304 7.89 9.50 -7.72
C VAL A 304 8.36 10.94 -7.74
N VAL A 305 9.68 11.12 -7.64
CA VAL A 305 10.37 12.40 -7.70
C VAL A 305 10.95 12.60 -9.09
N VAL A 306 10.53 13.69 -9.76
CA VAL A 306 11.10 14.08 -11.05
C VAL A 306 12.39 14.83 -10.76
N GLY A 307 13.54 14.20 -11.03
CA GLY A 307 14.83 14.76 -10.65
C GLY A 307 16.01 13.91 -11.10
N ASP A 308 17.21 14.47 -10.95
CA ASP A 308 18.45 13.77 -11.25
C ASP A 308 18.99 13.04 -10.01
N THR A 309 19.44 11.79 -10.17
CA THR A 309 19.97 10.97 -9.07
C THR A 309 21.21 11.59 -8.41
N THR A 310 21.93 12.45 -9.13
CA THR A 310 23.13 13.14 -8.65
C THR A 310 22.83 14.33 -7.73
N THR A 311 21.67 14.97 -7.87
CA THR A 311 21.35 16.25 -7.22
C THR A 311 20.07 16.25 -6.39
N THR A 312 19.19 15.27 -6.56
CA THR A 312 17.91 15.21 -5.85
C THR A 312 18.13 14.98 -4.36
N ASP A 313 17.64 15.91 -3.54
CA ASP A 313 17.63 15.78 -2.08
C ASP A 313 16.50 14.83 -1.65
N LEU A 314 16.90 13.72 -1.03
CA LEU A 314 15.96 12.71 -0.53
C LEU A 314 15.71 12.80 0.98
N THR A 315 16.28 13.78 1.67
CA THR A 315 16.06 13.98 3.11
C THR A 315 14.61 14.26 3.52
N PRO A 316 13.72 14.83 2.67
CA PRO A 316 12.31 14.98 3.00
C PRO A 316 11.51 13.66 2.99
N PHE A 317 12.06 12.58 2.42
CA PHE A 317 11.39 11.29 2.28
C PHE A 317 11.82 10.30 3.38
N ALA A 318 11.12 9.17 3.44
CA ALA A 318 11.48 8.10 4.37
C ALA A 318 12.92 7.60 4.11
N ALA A 319 13.66 7.36 5.19
CA ALA A 319 14.97 6.75 5.10
C ALA A 319 14.87 5.34 4.46
N PRO A 320 15.83 4.93 3.62
CA PRO A 320 15.75 3.66 2.90
C PRO A 320 16.20 2.50 3.79
N ASP A 321 15.50 1.38 3.72
CA ASP A 321 16.02 0.07 4.18
C ASP A 321 16.84 -0.61 3.07
N ALA A 322 16.54 -0.27 1.82
CA ALA A 322 17.27 -0.72 0.65
C ALA A 322 17.40 0.39 -0.39
N VAL A 323 18.48 0.37 -1.16
CA VAL A 323 18.68 1.25 -2.32
C VAL A 323 18.98 0.40 -3.54
N PHE A 324 18.27 0.66 -4.62
CA PHE A 324 18.59 0.17 -5.96
C PHE A 324 19.09 1.31 -6.83
N VAL A 325 20.20 1.11 -7.55
CA VAL A 325 20.74 2.07 -8.51
C VAL A 325 20.74 1.44 -9.91
N GLY A 326 19.80 1.86 -10.75
CA GLY A 326 19.61 1.33 -12.10
C GLY A 326 20.06 2.28 -13.22
N GLY A 327 20.11 3.59 -12.95
CA GLY A 327 20.49 4.62 -13.92
C GLY A 327 21.31 5.74 -13.28
N GLY A 328 22.09 6.45 -14.09
CA GLY A 328 22.96 7.54 -13.59
C GLY A 328 24.03 7.05 -12.62
N LEU A 329 24.52 5.82 -12.82
CA LEU A 329 25.50 5.19 -11.93
C LEU A 329 26.85 5.90 -12.03
N ASP A 330 27.25 6.55 -10.95
CA ASP A 330 28.59 7.05 -10.70
C ASP A 330 29.01 6.78 -9.24
N GLU A 331 30.25 7.11 -8.90
CA GLU A 331 30.78 6.89 -7.55
C GLU A 331 30.08 7.73 -6.48
N ASP A 332 29.64 8.94 -6.82
CA ASP A 332 28.98 9.87 -5.88
C ASP A 332 27.58 9.37 -5.50
N VAL A 333 26.80 8.87 -6.47
CA VAL A 333 25.49 8.25 -6.23
C VAL A 333 25.63 7.00 -5.37
N LEU A 334 26.65 6.16 -5.64
CA LEU A 334 26.91 4.98 -4.83
C LEU A 334 27.31 5.34 -3.39
N GLU A 335 28.15 6.35 -3.21
CA GLU A 335 28.56 6.83 -1.89
C GLU A 335 27.38 7.41 -1.11
N ARG A 336 26.58 8.30 -1.71
CA ARG A 336 25.39 8.85 -1.05
C ARG A 336 24.39 7.75 -0.67
N SER A 337 24.18 6.79 -1.56
CA SER A 337 23.31 5.63 -1.31
C SER A 337 23.82 4.81 -0.13
N TRP A 338 25.13 4.58 -0.06
CA TRP A 338 25.76 3.84 1.03
C TRP A 338 25.63 4.56 2.38
N GLN A 339 25.81 5.88 2.39
CA GLN A 339 25.68 6.69 3.62
C GLN A 339 24.25 6.77 4.14
N ALA A 340 23.25 6.77 3.24
CA ALA A 340 21.84 6.83 3.60
C ALA A 340 21.30 5.54 4.24
N LEU A 341 21.89 4.38 3.92
CA LEU A 341 21.40 3.09 4.40
C LEU A 341 21.70 2.87 5.89
N PRO A 342 20.76 2.45 6.74
CA PRO A 342 21.09 2.05 8.11
C PRO A 342 21.95 0.79 8.13
N VAL A 343 22.47 0.43 9.30
CA VAL A 343 23.11 -0.89 9.53
C VAL A 343 22.13 -2.00 9.12
N GLY A 344 22.61 -3.00 8.37
CA GLY A 344 21.78 -4.05 7.80
C GLY A 344 21.04 -3.67 6.52
N GLY A 345 21.06 -2.38 6.14
CA GLY A 345 20.50 -1.89 4.89
C GLY A 345 21.26 -2.42 3.68
N ARG A 346 20.58 -2.50 2.53
CA ARG A 346 21.10 -3.20 1.33
C ARG A 346 21.23 -2.27 0.14
N LEU A 347 22.40 -2.28 -0.50
CA LEU A 347 22.65 -1.58 -1.76
C LEU A 347 22.77 -2.61 -2.88
N VAL A 348 21.98 -2.45 -3.93
CA VAL A 348 22.13 -3.20 -5.18
C VAL A 348 22.25 -2.22 -6.34
N ALA A 349 23.24 -2.39 -7.20
CA ALA A 349 23.49 -1.49 -8.32
C ALA A 349 23.82 -2.27 -9.59
N HIS A 350 23.32 -1.80 -10.74
CA HIS A 350 23.55 -2.41 -12.05
C HIS A 350 24.34 -1.49 -12.97
N ALA A 351 25.31 -2.06 -13.67
CA ALA A 351 26.10 -1.38 -14.70
C ALA A 351 26.11 -2.17 -16.01
N VAL A 352 26.11 -1.43 -17.12
CA VAL A 352 26.22 -1.97 -18.50
C VAL A 352 27.27 -1.25 -19.34
N THR A 353 27.91 -0.23 -18.78
CA THR A 353 29.02 0.54 -19.38
C THR A 353 30.30 0.25 -18.61
N LEU A 354 31.46 0.40 -19.25
CA LEU A 354 32.75 0.13 -18.61
C LEU A 354 33.02 1.08 -17.45
N GLU A 355 32.61 2.34 -17.57
CA GLU A 355 32.72 3.35 -16.52
C GLU A 355 31.87 2.97 -15.30
N GLY A 356 30.63 2.54 -15.55
CA GLY A 356 29.75 2.05 -14.49
C GLY A 356 30.30 0.78 -13.83
N GLU A 357 30.84 -0.17 -14.62
CA GLU A 357 31.51 -1.35 -14.09
C GLU A 357 32.72 -0.97 -13.22
N GLY A 358 33.51 0.02 -13.64
CA GLY A 358 34.62 0.56 -12.87
C GLY A 358 34.18 1.10 -11.52
N ALA A 359 33.10 1.89 -11.48
CA ALA A 359 32.54 2.43 -10.24
C ALA A 359 32.02 1.31 -9.30
N LEU A 360 31.42 0.25 -9.84
CA LEU A 360 31.00 -0.92 -9.05
C LEU A 360 32.21 -1.67 -8.47
N VAL A 361 33.27 -1.86 -9.26
CA VAL A 361 34.51 -2.52 -8.80
C VAL A 361 35.18 -1.69 -7.69
N ALA A 362 35.27 -0.37 -7.86
CA ALA A 362 35.82 0.52 -6.85
C ALA A 362 35.02 0.49 -5.55
N THR A 363 33.68 0.50 -5.66
CA THR A 363 32.78 0.41 -4.50
C THR A 363 32.86 -0.95 -3.81
N HIS A 364 32.93 -2.05 -4.55
CA HIS A 364 33.18 -3.38 -4.02
C HIS A 364 34.52 -3.45 -3.28
N GLY A 365 35.58 -2.85 -3.81
CA GLY A 365 36.89 -2.80 -3.15
C GLY A 365 36.86 -2.14 -1.77
N ARG A 366 35.94 -1.17 -1.56
CA ARG A 366 35.76 -0.45 -0.29
C ARG A 366 34.78 -1.13 0.68
N THR A 367 33.71 -1.72 0.16
CA THR A 367 32.56 -2.19 0.95
C THR A 367 32.43 -3.71 1.02
N GLY A 368 33.18 -4.44 0.18
CA GLY A 368 33.02 -5.88 -0.01
C GLY A 368 31.71 -6.22 -0.74
N GLY A 369 31.06 -7.29 -0.31
CA GLY A 369 29.81 -7.77 -0.89
C GLY A 369 30.00 -8.75 -2.05
N GLU A 370 29.01 -8.82 -2.93
CA GLU A 370 28.96 -9.69 -4.10
C GLU A 370 29.07 -8.83 -5.37
N LEU A 371 30.02 -9.15 -6.24
CA LEU A 371 30.11 -8.59 -7.59
C LEU A 371 29.87 -9.70 -8.61
N THR A 372 28.73 -9.63 -9.31
CA THR A 372 28.26 -10.69 -10.20
C THR A 372 28.01 -10.16 -11.60
N ARG A 373 28.55 -10.83 -12.62
CA ARG A 373 28.20 -10.56 -14.02
C ARG A 373 27.10 -11.52 -14.47
N VAL A 374 25.98 -10.98 -14.92
CA VAL A 374 24.81 -11.72 -15.40
C VAL A 374 24.75 -11.63 -16.91
N SER A 375 24.90 -12.77 -17.58
CA SER A 375 24.70 -12.93 -19.03
C SER A 375 23.52 -13.86 -19.27
N VAL A 376 22.57 -13.42 -20.10
CA VAL A 376 21.35 -14.18 -20.39
C VAL A 376 21.20 -14.28 -21.90
N GLU A 377 20.95 -15.49 -22.38
CA GLU A 377 20.60 -15.75 -23.76
C GLU A 377 19.19 -16.32 -23.82
N ARG A 378 18.41 -15.90 -24.82
CA ARG A 378 17.07 -16.46 -25.05
C ARG A 378 16.98 -17.05 -26.43
N ALA A 379 16.30 -18.18 -26.53
CA ALA A 379 15.96 -18.78 -27.81
C ALA A 379 14.92 -17.91 -28.52
N VAL A 380 15.24 -17.44 -29.72
CA VAL A 380 14.31 -16.72 -30.60
C VAL A 380 14.27 -17.40 -31.98
N PRO A 381 13.17 -17.27 -32.73
CA PRO A 381 13.09 -17.83 -34.08
C PRO A 381 14.19 -17.28 -35.01
N LEU A 382 14.85 -18.20 -35.73
CA LEU A 382 15.75 -17.93 -36.84
C LEU A 382 15.29 -18.78 -38.05
N GLY A 383 14.40 -18.21 -38.85
CA GLY A 383 13.66 -18.97 -39.86
C GLY A 383 12.75 -20.01 -39.20
N ARG A 384 12.93 -21.30 -39.55
CA ARG A 384 12.18 -22.43 -38.95
C ARG A 384 12.82 -23.01 -37.69
N TYR A 385 14.00 -22.52 -37.30
CA TYR A 385 14.75 -23.03 -36.16
C TYR A 385 14.77 -22.00 -35.03
N LEU A 386 15.36 -22.37 -33.89
CA LEU A 386 15.67 -21.45 -32.80
C LEU A 386 17.17 -21.15 -32.80
N SER A 387 17.51 -19.91 -32.46
CA SER A 387 18.89 -19.49 -32.17
C SER A 387 18.92 -18.75 -30.85
N TRP A 388 20.04 -18.86 -30.14
CA TRP A 388 20.32 -18.02 -28.98
C TRP A 388 20.54 -16.57 -29.43
N THR A 389 19.89 -15.63 -28.75
CA THR A 389 20.20 -14.20 -28.84
C THR A 389 20.71 -13.73 -27.49
N PRO A 390 21.98 -13.31 -27.40
CA PRO A 390 22.54 -12.80 -26.15
C PRO A 390 21.99 -11.42 -25.82
N ALA A 391 21.60 -11.22 -24.57
CA ALA A 391 21.38 -9.90 -24.01
C ALA A 391 22.72 -9.25 -23.61
N ARG A 392 22.76 -7.92 -23.53
CA ARG A 392 23.91 -7.22 -22.96
C ARG A 392 24.14 -7.72 -21.53
N ALA A 393 25.38 -8.10 -21.21
CA ALA A 393 25.73 -8.50 -19.86
C ALA A 393 25.56 -7.33 -18.88
N VAL A 394 25.13 -7.64 -17.66
CA VAL A 394 24.95 -6.66 -16.58
C VAL A 394 25.87 -7.04 -15.44
N VAL A 395 26.70 -6.10 -14.96
CA VAL A 395 27.43 -6.28 -13.70
C VAL A 395 26.56 -5.75 -12.57
N GLN A 396 26.38 -6.58 -11.56
CA GLN A 396 25.60 -6.28 -10.37
C GLN A 396 26.52 -6.27 -9.16
N LEU A 397 26.54 -5.15 -8.44
CA LEU A 397 27.02 -5.10 -7.07
C LEU A 397 25.85 -5.35 -6.13
N ALA A 398 26.06 -6.16 -5.10
CA ALA A 398 25.14 -6.28 -3.99
C ALA A 398 25.92 -6.31 -2.68
N VAL A 399 25.58 -5.41 -1.76
CA VAL A 399 26.28 -5.29 -0.47
C VAL A 399 25.29 -4.94 0.63
N THR A 400 25.54 -5.46 1.83
CA THR A 400 24.77 -5.14 3.04
C THR A 400 25.64 -4.30 3.96
N ARG A 401 25.11 -3.18 4.47
CA ARG A 401 25.84 -2.34 5.41
C ARG A 401 26.15 -3.15 6.66
N PRO A 402 27.43 -3.36 7.01
CA PRO A 402 27.78 -4.23 8.11
C PRO A 402 27.28 -3.62 9.43
N HIS A 403 26.98 -4.48 10.40
CA HIS A 403 26.95 -4.06 11.79
C HIS A 403 28.39 -3.70 12.11
N GLY A 404 28.66 -2.43 12.40
CA GLY A 404 30.03 -2.01 12.72
C GLY A 404 30.61 -2.95 13.76
N ALA A 405 31.80 -3.50 13.50
CA ALA A 405 32.68 -3.82 14.60
C ALA A 405 33.02 -2.46 15.23
N SER A 406 32.54 -2.26 16.45
CA SER A 406 32.87 -1.10 17.29
C SER A 406 34.37 -0.85 17.35
#